data_AF-A0A9E4HDM7-F1
#
_entry.id   AF-A0A9E4HDM7-F1
#
_cell.length_a   1.000
_cell.length_b   1.000
_cell.length_c   1.000
_cell.angle_alpha   90.00
_cell.angle_beta   90.00
_cell.angle_gamma   90.00
#
_symmetry.space_group_name_H-M   'P 1'
#
loop_
_entity.id
_entity.type
_entity.pdbx_description
1 polymer ?
#
loop_
_entity_poly.entity_id
_entity_poly.type
_entity_poly.pdbx_seq_one_letter_code
_entity_poly.pdbx_strand_id
1 'polypeptide(L)'
;MDQELSQLLTAIASCVIALTAIVGVGIARGQLLKMGDAANVQTVQMLMNMNAAMNSALDEIAVASKDMVELTLEGNAQGGVTHEQKKFTAKQLAAKKSRYLNALDQLAGCLLRNKRIEKQYKQDYEHVITTAVKKYLMDTGSEARYRNLMKLYQKWNED
;
A
#
# COMPACT_ATOMS: atom_id res chain seq x y z
N MET A 1 60.41 -29.89 15.09
CA MET A 1 59.46 -30.66 14.25
C MET A 1 58.01 -30.21 14.50
N ASP A 2 57.71 -29.66 15.68
CA ASP A 2 56.39 -29.17 16.08
C ASP A 2 55.92 -27.88 15.37
N GLN A 3 56.87 -27.07 14.88
CA GLN A 3 56.58 -25.79 14.23
C GLN A 3 56.01 -25.94 12.80
N GLU A 4 56.55 -26.89 12.02
CA GLU A 4 56.04 -27.24 10.67
C GLU A 4 54.65 -27.90 10.75
N LEU A 5 54.42 -28.73 11.77
CA LEU A 5 53.15 -29.42 11.98
C LEU A 5 52.03 -28.45 12.37
N SER A 6 52.36 -27.42 13.17
CA SER A 6 51.44 -26.36 13.56
C SER A 6 51.06 -25.45 12.37
N GLN A 7 51.99 -25.18 11.45
CA GLN A 7 51.73 -24.41 10.24
C GLN A 7 50.86 -25.17 9.23
N LEU A 8 51.08 -26.48 9.05
CA LEU A 8 50.21 -27.31 8.21
C LEU A 8 48.78 -27.42 8.78
N LEU A 9 48.63 -27.55 10.10
CA LEU A 9 47.32 -27.56 10.77
C LEU A 9 46.56 -26.24 10.62
N THR A 10 47.24 -25.10 10.77
CA THR A 10 46.61 -23.78 10.55
C THR A 10 46.29 -23.53 9.08
N ALA A 11 47.13 -23.98 8.14
CA ALA A 11 46.85 -23.92 6.72
C ALA A 11 45.59 -24.74 6.35
N ILE A 12 45.48 -25.98 6.83
CA ILE A 12 44.31 -26.83 6.60
C ILE A 12 43.05 -26.20 7.22
N ALA A 13 43.14 -25.69 8.46
CA ALA A 13 42.02 -25.03 9.13
C ALA A 13 41.54 -23.79 8.34
N SER A 14 42.46 -23.00 7.79
CA SER A 14 42.12 -21.83 6.96
C SER A 14 41.41 -22.21 5.64
N CYS A 15 41.80 -23.32 5.02
CA CYS A 15 41.13 -23.87 3.85
C CYS A 15 39.70 -24.34 4.16
N VAL A 16 39.49 -24.98 5.31
CA VAL A 16 38.14 -25.42 5.73
C VAL A 16 37.22 -24.23 5.96
N ILE A 17 37.70 -23.16 6.60
CA ILE A 17 36.92 -21.93 6.82
C ILE A 17 36.57 -21.27 5.47
N ALA A 18 37.54 -21.18 4.55
CA ALA A 18 37.29 -20.62 3.22
C ALA A 18 36.22 -21.40 2.43
N LEU A 19 36.21 -22.73 2.54
CA LEU A 19 35.19 -23.57 1.90
C LEU A 19 33.80 -23.34 2.50
N THR A 20 33.68 -23.23 3.83
CA THR A 20 32.39 -22.94 4.48
C THR A 20 31.83 -21.57 4.09
N ALA A 21 32.70 -20.57 3.92
CA ALA A 21 32.30 -19.24 3.47
C ALA A 21 31.74 -19.26 2.04
N ILE A 22 32.34 -20.02 1.12
CA ILE A 22 31.87 -20.17 -0.26
C ILE A 22 30.48 -20.81 -0.31
N VAL A 23 30.25 -21.87 0.49
CA VAL A 23 28.93 -22.52 0.60
C VAL A 23 27.90 -21.56 1.20
N GLY A 24 28.28 -20.78 2.22
CA GLY A 24 27.41 -19.77 2.84
C GLY A 24 26.95 -18.69 1.86
N VAL A 25 27.83 -18.21 0.99
CA VAL A 25 27.49 -17.24 -0.07
C VAL A 25 26.53 -17.86 -1.10
N GLY A 26 26.70 -19.14 -1.44
CA GLY A 26 25.78 -19.87 -2.32
C GLY A 26 24.37 -19.99 -1.75
N ILE A 27 24.27 -20.36 -0.47
CA ILE A 27 22.98 -20.46 0.25
C ILE A 27 22.32 -19.07 0.36
N ALA A 28 23.09 -18.04 0.70
CA ALA A 28 22.59 -16.66 0.79
C ALA A 28 22.03 -16.16 -0.55
N ARG A 29 22.69 -16.46 -1.67
CA ARG A 29 22.14 -16.16 -3.01
C ARG A 29 20.82 -16.89 -3.30
N GLY A 30 20.73 -18.17 -2.93
CA GLY A 30 19.48 -18.93 -3.08
C GLY A 30 18.34 -18.37 -2.23
N GLN A 31 18.63 -17.92 -1.00
CA GLN A 31 17.65 -17.25 -0.13
C GLN A 31 17.22 -15.89 -0.70
N LEU A 32 18.15 -15.09 -1.23
CA LEU A 32 17.83 -13.81 -1.87
C LEU A 32 16.90 -13.99 -3.09
N LEU A 33 17.10 -15.03 -3.89
CA LEU A 33 16.21 -15.34 -5.01
C LEU A 33 14.82 -15.78 -4.54
N LYS A 34 14.75 -16.68 -3.54
CA LYS A 34 13.47 -17.10 -2.94
C LYS A 34 12.73 -15.95 -2.25
N MET A 35 13.47 -15.00 -1.66
CA MET A 35 12.91 -13.76 -1.10
C MET A 35 12.35 -12.86 -2.19
N GLY A 36 12.94 -12.84 -3.39
CA GLY A 36 12.39 -12.13 -4.55
C GLY A 36 11.02 -12.65 -4.97
N ASP A 37 10.88 -13.98 -5.05
CA ASP A 37 9.59 -14.61 -5.39
C ASP A 37 8.57 -14.47 -4.26
N ALA A 38 8.99 -14.62 -3.00
CA ALA A 38 8.14 -14.38 -1.84
C ALA A 38 7.68 -12.92 -1.74
N ALA A 39 8.53 -11.96 -2.10
CA ALA A 39 8.17 -10.54 -2.15
C ALA A 39 7.11 -10.25 -3.22
N ASN A 40 7.16 -10.93 -4.36
CA ASN A 40 6.11 -10.82 -5.39
C ASN A 40 4.78 -11.41 -4.90
N VAL A 41 4.78 -12.60 -4.28
CA VAL A 41 3.57 -13.21 -3.71
C VAL A 41 2.97 -12.32 -2.61
N GLN A 42 3.80 -11.78 -1.71
CA GLN A 42 3.35 -10.83 -0.69
C GLN A 42 2.76 -9.57 -1.31
N THR A 43 3.37 -9.04 -2.37
CA THR A 43 2.86 -7.84 -3.04
C THR A 43 1.50 -8.11 -3.68
N VAL A 44 1.32 -9.24 -4.38
CA VAL A 44 0.03 -9.62 -4.96
C VAL A 44 -1.03 -9.81 -3.89
N GLN A 45 -0.71 -10.50 -2.78
CA GLN A 45 -1.65 -10.66 -1.67
C GLN A 45 -2.03 -9.31 -1.04
N MET A 46 -1.06 -8.40 -0.90
CA MET A 46 -1.30 -7.06 -0.40
C MET A 46 -2.21 -6.26 -1.34
N LEU A 47 -1.98 -6.34 -2.66
CA LEU A 47 -2.85 -5.72 -3.67
C LEU A 47 -4.28 -6.27 -3.60
N MET A 48 -4.45 -7.59 -3.45
CA MET A 48 -5.77 -8.20 -3.29
C MET A 48 -6.48 -7.72 -2.02
N ASN A 49 -5.78 -7.70 -0.88
CA ASN A 49 -6.33 -7.22 0.38
C ASN A 49 -6.70 -5.73 0.30
N MET A 50 -5.90 -4.93 -0.40
CA MET A 50 -6.19 -3.51 -0.64
C MET A 50 -7.39 -3.32 -1.55
N ASN A 51 -7.52 -4.09 -2.62
CA ASN A 51 -8.70 -4.06 -3.49
C ASN A 51 -9.98 -4.43 -2.73
N ALA A 52 -9.92 -5.47 -1.90
CA ALA A 52 -11.04 -5.83 -1.03
C ALA A 52 -11.39 -4.69 -0.07
N ALA A 53 -10.40 -4.08 0.57
CA ALA A 53 -10.60 -2.95 1.47
C ALA A 53 -11.17 -1.70 0.77
N MET A 54 -10.70 -1.40 -0.45
CA MET A 54 -11.21 -0.28 -1.25
C MET A 54 -12.65 -0.52 -1.69
N ASN A 55 -12.96 -1.72 -2.19
CA ASN A 55 -14.32 -2.05 -2.63
C ASN A 55 -15.30 -2.03 -1.46
N SER A 56 -14.91 -2.58 -0.31
CA SER A 56 -15.70 -2.50 0.92
C SER A 56 -15.91 -1.04 1.36
N ALA A 57 -14.87 -0.21 1.32
CA ALA A 57 -15.01 1.21 1.66
C ALA A 57 -15.89 1.98 0.67
N LEU A 58 -15.84 1.66 -0.62
CA LEU A 58 -16.71 2.26 -1.63
C LEU A 58 -18.19 1.89 -1.43
N ASP A 59 -18.47 0.63 -1.11
CA ASP A 59 -19.82 0.17 -0.78
C ASP A 59 -20.34 0.89 0.49
N GLU A 60 -19.52 0.95 1.53
CA GLU A 60 -19.84 1.70 2.75
C GLU A 60 -20.12 3.19 2.49
N ILE A 61 -19.38 3.82 1.58
CA ILE A 61 -19.58 5.21 1.16
C ILE A 61 -20.89 5.34 0.38
N ALA A 62 -21.19 4.40 -0.52
CA ALA A 62 -22.41 4.41 -1.31
C ALA A 62 -23.65 4.31 -0.41
N VAL A 63 -23.64 3.39 0.56
CA VAL A 63 -24.71 3.26 1.56
C VAL A 63 -24.86 4.56 2.36
N ALA A 64 -23.77 5.06 2.96
CA ALA A 64 -23.83 6.30 3.75
C ALA A 64 -24.25 7.53 2.93
N SER A 65 -23.95 7.55 1.64
CA SER A 65 -24.37 8.64 0.74
C SER A 65 -25.86 8.56 0.43
N LYS A 66 -26.41 7.35 0.24
CA LYS A 66 -27.85 7.14 0.08
C LYS A 66 -28.61 7.55 1.34
N ASP A 67 -28.16 7.12 2.51
CA ASP A 67 -28.76 7.49 3.80
C ASP A 67 -28.78 9.01 4.00
N MET A 68 -27.71 9.70 3.59
CA MET A 68 -27.63 11.16 3.67
C MET A 68 -28.62 11.86 2.72
N VAL A 69 -28.82 11.32 1.51
CA VAL A 69 -29.78 11.84 0.54
C VAL A 69 -31.21 11.60 1.04
N GLU A 70 -31.52 10.40 1.53
CA GLU A 70 -32.82 10.06 2.09
C GLU A 70 -33.18 10.96 3.28
N LEU A 71 -32.29 11.11 4.26
CA LEU A 71 -32.47 12.05 5.38
C LEU A 71 -32.57 13.52 4.93
N THR A 72 -32.04 13.88 3.76
CA THR A 72 -32.18 15.23 3.21
C THR A 72 -33.53 15.42 2.55
N LEU A 73 -34.04 14.41 1.85
CA LEU A 73 -35.34 14.42 1.18
C LEU A 73 -36.49 14.31 2.20
N GLU A 74 -36.39 13.39 3.16
CA GLU A 74 -37.35 13.22 4.25
C GLU A 74 -37.41 14.47 5.14
N GLY A 75 -36.26 15.07 5.45
CA GLY A 75 -36.20 16.32 6.23
C GLY A 75 -36.78 17.54 5.51
N ASN A 76 -36.90 17.50 4.18
CA ASN A 76 -37.59 18.53 3.39
C ASN A 76 -39.09 18.23 3.24
N ALA A 77 -39.50 16.96 3.26
CA ALA A 77 -40.90 16.54 3.11
C ALA A 77 -41.67 16.53 4.44
N GLN A 78 -40.98 16.27 5.55
CA GLN A 78 -41.52 16.24 6.91
C GLN A 78 -40.47 16.93 7.79
N GLY A 79 -40.78 18.09 8.39
CA GLY A 79 -39.82 18.96 9.09
C GLY A 79 -39.20 18.39 10.39
N GLY A 80 -38.77 17.13 10.40
CA GLY A 80 -38.33 16.38 11.59
C GLY A 80 -36.89 15.87 11.55
N VAL A 81 -36.10 16.10 10.49
CA VAL A 81 -34.69 15.67 10.51
C VAL A 81 -33.87 16.69 11.29
N THR A 82 -33.38 16.25 12.44
CA THR A 82 -32.64 17.12 13.38
C THR A 82 -31.26 17.42 12.80
N HIS A 83 -30.81 18.68 12.88
CA HIS A 83 -29.50 19.13 12.39
C HIS A 83 -28.32 18.26 12.89
N GLU A 84 -28.48 17.66 14.07
CA GLU A 84 -27.52 16.72 14.67
C GLU A 84 -27.45 15.36 13.95
N GLN A 85 -28.56 14.83 13.42
CA GLN A 85 -28.56 13.60 12.62
C GLN A 85 -27.82 13.81 11.28
N LYS A 86 -28.05 14.94 10.61
CA LYS A 86 -27.31 15.31 9.38
C LYS A 86 -25.80 15.44 9.63
N LYS A 87 -25.40 16.08 10.74
CA LYS A 87 -23.98 16.16 11.15
C LYS A 87 -23.37 14.79 11.43
N PHE A 88 -24.10 13.92 12.12
CA PHE A 88 -23.61 12.58 12.46
C PHE A 88 -23.36 11.74 11.21
N THR A 89 -24.31 11.72 10.27
CA THR A 89 -24.15 11.02 8.98
C THR A 89 -23.03 11.61 8.13
N ALA A 90 -22.88 12.94 8.10
CA ALA A 90 -21.77 13.61 7.43
C ALA A 90 -20.40 13.20 8.03
N LYS A 91 -20.31 13.09 9.36
CA LYS A 91 -19.10 12.64 10.06
C LYS A 91 -18.78 11.18 9.74
N GLN A 92 -19.79 10.31 9.68
CA GLN A 92 -19.60 8.93 9.25
C GLN A 92 -19.09 8.83 7.81
N LEU A 93 -19.70 9.60 6.91
CA LEU A 93 -19.28 9.66 5.51
C LEU A 93 -17.82 10.14 5.37
N ALA A 94 -17.42 11.16 6.14
CA ALA A 94 -16.04 11.64 6.18
C ALA A 94 -15.07 10.56 6.71
N ALA A 95 -15.46 9.82 7.75
CA ALA A 95 -14.65 8.72 8.28
C ALA A 95 -14.47 7.59 7.26
N LYS A 96 -15.53 7.22 6.54
CA LYS A 96 -15.50 6.19 5.48
C LYS A 96 -14.62 6.63 4.30
N LYS A 97 -14.74 7.90 3.85
CA LYS A 97 -13.83 8.50 2.86
C LYS A 97 -12.38 8.47 3.31
N SER A 98 -12.11 8.78 4.58
CA SER A 98 -10.76 8.71 5.14
C SER A 98 -10.18 7.30 5.14
N ARG A 99 -11.00 6.26 5.34
CA ARG A 99 -10.56 4.85 5.25
C ARG A 99 -10.19 4.48 3.82
N TYR A 100 -11.04 4.83 2.86
CA TYR A 100 -10.78 4.63 1.43
C TYR A 100 -9.46 5.27 0.99
N LEU A 101 -9.25 6.55 1.32
CA LEU A 101 -8.02 7.28 0.97
C LEU A 101 -6.77 6.70 1.65
N ASN A 102 -6.90 6.16 2.86
CA ASN A 102 -5.79 5.51 3.55
C ASN A 102 -5.39 4.19 2.89
N ALA A 103 -6.36 3.41 2.40
CA ALA A 103 -6.07 2.21 1.61
C ALA A 103 -5.35 2.57 0.29
N LEU A 104 -5.79 3.63 -0.39
CA LEU A 104 -5.15 4.14 -1.59
C LEU A 104 -3.72 4.68 -1.34
N ASP A 105 -3.48 5.37 -0.23
CA ASP A 105 -2.13 5.86 0.10
C ASP A 105 -1.16 4.72 0.39
N GLN A 106 -1.62 3.66 1.06
CA GLN A 106 -0.80 2.47 1.26
C GLN A 106 -0.51 1.75 -0.06
N LEU A 107 -1.52 1.62 -0.94
CA LEU A 107 -1.36 1.09 -2.29
C LEU A 107 -0.31 1.89 -3.06
N ALA A 108 -0.44 3.22 -3.05
CA ALA A 108 0.50 4.11 -3.73
C ALA A 108 1.92 3.97 -3.18
N GLY A 109 2.08 3.84 -1.86
CA GLY A 109 3.37 3.56 -1.23
C GLY A 109 3.99 2.24 -1.67
N CYS A 110 3.19 1.22 -1.98
CA CYS A 110 3.68 -0.05 -2.51
C CYS A 110 4.09 0.06 -3.98
N LEU A 111 3.29 0.73 -4.80
CA LEU A 111 3.61 0.98 -6.21
C LEU A 111 4.91 1.80 -6.35
N LEU A 112 5.07 2.86 -5.55
CA LEU A 112 6.29 3.68 -5.54
C LEU A 112 7.56 2.90 -5.18
N ARG A 113 7.44 1.85 -4.36
CA ARG A 113 8.58 1.02 -3.93
C ARG A 113 9.01 -0.02 -4.97
N ASN A 114 8.13 -0.40 -5.91
CA ASN A 114 8.44 -1.40 -6.93
C ASN A 114 8.09 -0.91 -8.34
N LYS A 115 9.10 -0.40 -9.06
CA LYS A 115 8.96 0.15 -10.42
C LYS A 115 8.38 -0.83 -11.45
N ARG A 116 8.63 -2.14 -11.30
CA ARG A 116 8.07 -3.14 -12.23
C ARG A 116 6.57 -3.29 -12.04
N ILE A 117 6.14 -3.36 -10.78
CA ILE A 117 4.73 -3.46 -10.39
C ILE A 117 4.01 -2.17 -10.75
N GLU A 118 4.60 -1.01 -10.46
CA GLU A 118 4.05 0.28 -10.86
C GLU A 118 3.71 0.33 -12.35
N LYS A 119 4.64 -0.04 -13.23
CA LYS A 119 4.41 0.00 -14.68
C LYS A 119 3.29 -0.95 -15.10
N GLN A 120 3.21 -2.13 -14.49
CA GLN A 120 2.17 -3.12 -14.78
C GLN A 120 0.79 -2.63 -14.34
N TYR A 121 0.71 -1.98 -13.18
CA TYR A 121 -0.55 -1.60 -12.55
C TYR A 121 -0.94 -0.13 -12.81
N LYS A 122 -0.10 0.68 -13.45
CA LYS A 122 -0.44 2.07 -13.83
C LYS A 122 -1.74 2.09 -14.64
N GLN A 123 -1.86 1.25 -15.67
CA GLN A 123 -3.06 1.23 -16.52
C GLN A 123 -4.35 0.93 -15.74
N ASP A 124 -4.30 0.05 -14.75
CA ASP A 124 -5.48 -0.36 -13.98
C ASP A 124 -5.89 0.70 -12.92
N TYR A 125 -4.91 1.37 -12.30
CA TYR A 125 -5.16 2.25 -11.15
C TYR A 125 -5.01 3.74 -11.44
N GLU A 126 -4.45 4.14 -12.58
CA GLU A 126 -4.25 5.55 -12.95
C GLU A 126 -5.54 6.36 -12.89
N HIS A 127 -6.62 5.82 -13.46
CA HIS A 127 -7.93 6.46 -13.43
C HIS A 127 -8.47 6.56 -11.98
N VAL A 128 -8.32 5.49 -11.18
CA VAL A 128 -8.83 5.43 -9.81
C VAL A 128 -8.10 6.44 -8.92
N ILE A 129 -6.76 6.47 -8.98
CA ILE A 129 -5.91 7.38 -8.22
C ILE A 129 -6.16 8.83 -8.64
N THR A 130 -6.21 9.10 -9.95
CA THR A 130 -6.52 10.43 -10.48
C THR A 130 -7.88 10.92 -10.01
N THR A 131 -8.90 10.08 -10.11
CA THR A 131 -10.26 10.44 -9.67
C THR A 131 -10.30 10.69 -8.17
N ALA A 132 -9.66 9.84 -7.37
CA ALA A 132 -9.65 9.98 -5.91
C ALA A 132 -8.94 11.27 -5.46
N VAL A 133 -7.80 11.61 -6.07
CA VAL A 133 -7.07 12.85 -5.77
C VAL A 133 -7.90 14.08 -6.15
N LYS A 134 -8.43 14.13 -7.37
CA LYS A 134 -9.25 15.26 -7.85
C LYS A 134 -10.52 15.43 -7.02
N LYS A 135 -11.21 14.34 -6.67
CA LYS A 135 -12.51 14.39 -5.99
C LYS A 135 -12.41 14.65 -4.49
N TYR A 136 -11.32 14.22 -3.84
CA TYR A 136 -11.25 14.22 -2.37
C TYR A 136 -10.07 15.01 -1.78
N LEU A 137 -9.01 15.27 -2.54
CA LEU A 137 -7.77 15.85 -2.00
C LEU A 137 -7.46 17.26 -2.51
N MET A 138 -7.74 17.57 -3.78
CA MET A 138 -7.43 18.88 -4.36
C MET A 138 -8.13 20.05 -3.62
N ASP A 139 -9.35 19.85 -3.14
CA ASP A 139 -10.13 20.92 -2.49
C ASP A 139 -9.98 20.95 -0.95
N THR A 140 -9.29 19.98 -0.35
CA THR A 140 -9.29 19.77 1.11
C THR A 140 -7.99 20.14 1.82
N GLY A 141 -6.96 20.58 1.08
CA GLY A 141 -5.62 20.87 1.64
C GLY A 141 -4.97 19.66 2.33
N SER A 142 -5.48 18.45 2.09
CA SER A 142 -5.10 17.22 2.81
C SER A 142 -3.88 16.51 2.22
N GLU A 143 -3.11 17.20 1.39
CA GLU A 143 -1.94 16.65 0.68
C GLU A 143 -0.87 16.10 1.64
N ALA A 144 -0.70 16.76 2.80
CA ALA A 144 0.25 16.34 3.83
C ALA A 144 -0.13 15.00 4.49
N ARG A 145 -1.41 14.62 4.46
CA ARG A 145 -1.91 13.37 5.08
C ARG A 145 -1.75 12.17 4.16
N TYR A 146 -1.90 12.36 2.84
CA TYR A 146 -1.87 11.30 1.82
C TYR A 146 -0.71 11.49 0.85
N ARG A 147 0.50 11.54 1.42
CA ARG A 147 1.74 11.91 0.69
C ARG A 147 2.12 10.90 -0.39
N ASN A 148 1.93 9.61 -0.17
CA ASN A 148 2.31 8.60 -1.15
C ASN A 148 1.36 8.64 -2.34
N LEU A 149 0.07 8.81 -2.06
CA LEU A 149 -0.97 8.97 -3.08
C LEU A 149 -0.70 10.20 -3.95
N MET A 150 -0.38 11.34 -3.33
CA MET A 150 -0.08 12.57 -4.06
C MET A 150 1.21 12.46 -4.88
N LYS A 151 2.27 11.86 -4.32
CA LYS A 151 3.52 11.62 -5.04
C LYS A 151 3.33 10.73 -6.26
N LEU A 152 2.55 9.67 -6.13
CA LEU A 152 2.26 8.76 -7.24
C LEU A 152 1.42 9.46 -8.31
N TYR A 153 0.44 10.27 -7.89
CA TYR A 153 -0.35 11.09 -8.80
C TYR A 153 0.50 12.09 -9.58
N GLN A 154 1.35 12.87 -8.90
CA GLN A 154 2.26 13.82 -9.57
C GLN A 154 3.14 13.10 -10.58
N LYS A 155 3.78 12.01 -10.16
CA LYS A 155 4.62 11.17 -11.03
C LYS A 155 3.89 10.71 -12.29
N TRP A 156 2.62 10.31 -12.19
CA TRP A 156 1.86 9.82 -13.34
C TRP A 156 1.29 10.91 -14.25
N ASN A 157 1.11 12.15 -13.77
CA ASN A 157 0.70 13.27 -14.62
C ASN A 157 1.88 14.06 -15.21
N GLU A 158 3.07 13.94 -14.63
CA GLU A 158 4.31 14.53 -15.16
C GLU A 158 4.93 13.65 -16.28
N ASP A 159 4.62 12.34 -16.28
CA ASP A 159 4.96 11.36 -17.33
C ASP A 159 3.99 11.43 -18.53
#